data_AF-A0A5R8WYW5-F1
#
_entry.id   AF-A0A5R8WYW5-F1
#
_cell.length_a   1.000
_cell.length_b   1.000
_cell.length_c   1.000
_cell.angle_alpha   90.00
_cell.angle_beta   90.00
_cell.angle_gamma   90.00
#
_symmetry.space_group_name_H-M   'P 1'
#
loop_
_entity.id
_entity.type
_entity.pdbx_description
1 polymer ?
#
loop_
_entity_poly.entity_id
_entity_poly.type
_entity_poly.pdbx_seq_one_letter_code
_entity_poly.pdbx_strand_id
1 'polypeptide(L)'
;MRFTDHFEAFPKALLESISPSNPLKRLAKVLGYAALRLVGNVFKPFKNPEQLRGAVWLYVVSQNNYDSLRFIKEHRADAVLLAGQAKQIGRYNQQVNRLSLRRKLLYYWQLPLVLVGLLRTEGRRAWRFFDLIFNAIGYYEVYRRALRHYRPRAVVFANDHNDDARALLLACRREGVPTAYVQHASVSTNFPPLGFDLSLLEGQDALDKYRLCGPVPGQTRLVGMPKADAFVRQRNEQPRVQRVALATNTLDDTAGIEAAVTYLLTAFPALQFTYRAHPSDPRRFQELRTRFPQLAFSDARQESVFEFLQRHDALIAADTSTHLEATLLNLVSLYYRFGQHGVADDYYGYAAHGLVDRAFSLDELGQLLRGYVAHKPADHYRRAGYYCATLGTPDEGRSQQLALRELDAWLAKGGAA
;
A
#
# COMPACT_ATOMS: atom_id res chain seq x y z
N MET A 1 7.08 -1.23 13.04
CA MET A 1 6.72 -2.46 12.29
C MET A 1 7.82 -3.53 12.31
N ARG A 2 9.04 -3.31 11.78
CA ARG A 2 10.05 -4.39 11.58
C ARG A 2 10.59 -5.13 12.83
N PHE A 3 10.37 -4.60 14.04
CA PHE A 3 10.79 -5.23 15.31
C PHE A 3 9.60 -5.57 16.23
N THR A 4 8.44 -5.83 15.64
CA THR A 4 7.21 -6.19 16.37
C THR A 4 6.98 -7.70 16.33
N ASP A 5 6.28 -8.24 17.33
CA ASP A 5 5.80 -9.63 17.33
C ASP A 5 5.02 -9.96 16.07
N HIS A 6 4.21 -9.02 15.59
CA HIS A 6 3.44 -9.15 14.36
C HIS A 6 4.34 -9.41 13.13
N PHE A 7 5.46 -8.69 12.99
CA PHE A 7 6.38 -8.89 11.88
C PHE A 7 7.12 -10.24 11.98
N GLU A 8 7.44 -10.71 13.19
CA GLU A 8 8.07 -12.01 13.39
C GLU A 8 7.12 -13.19 13.13
N ALA A 9 5.82 -12.98 13.29
CA ALA A 9 4.79 -13.98 13.01
C ALA A 9 4.52 -14.21 11.51
N PHE A 10 5.10 -13.39 10.62
CA PHE A 10 4.94 -13.56 9.17
C PHE A 10 5.46 -14.94 8.69
N PRO A 11 4.90 -15.48 7.59
CA PRO A 11 5.26 -16.82 7.16
C PRO A 11 6.73 -16.87 6.77
N LYS A 12 7.40 -18.00 7.08
CA LYS A 12 8.85 -18.15 6.86
C LYS A 12 9.27 -17.81 5.43
N ALA A 13 8.47 -18.19 4.43
CA ALA A 13 8.74 -17.88 3.02
C ALA A 13 8.75 -16.37 2.75
N LEU A 14 7.78 -15.62 3.31
CA LEU A 14 7.75 -14.16 3.20
C LEU A 14 8.97 -13.55 3.91
N LEU A 15 9.26 -13.96 5.14
CA LEU A 15 10.41 -13.46 5.89
C LEU A 15 11.74 -13.76 5.19
N GLU A 16 11.91 -14.93 4.57
CA GLU A 16 13.12 -15.29 3.83
C GLU A 16 13.35 -14.36 2.63
N SER A 17 12.28 -13.92 1.96
CA SER A 17 12.36 -12.94 0.86
C SER A 17 12.75 -11.54 1.34
N ILE A 18 12.32 -11.15 2.55
CA ILE A 18 12.58 -9.82 3.11
C ILE A 18 13.95 -9.77 3.80
N SER A 19 14.27 -10.73 4.66
CA SER A 19 15.51 -10.87 5.42
C SER A 19 15.80 -12.35 5.66
N PRO A 20 16.74 -12.96 4.91
CA PRO A 20 17.07 -14.38 5.00
C PRO A 20 17.32 -14.82 6.45
N SER A 21 16.82 -16.00 6.80
CA SER A 21 17.01 -16.63 8.11
C SER A 21 18.48 -17.01 8.34
N ASN A 22 19.16 -17.47 7.29
CA ASN A 22 20.58 -17.81 7.33
C ASN A 22 21.44 -16.53 7.47
N PRO A 23 22.29 -16.43 8.52
CA PRO A 23 23.11 -15.24 8.77
C PRO A 23 24.16 -14.97 7.69
N LEU A 24 24.72 -16.01 7.07
CA LEU A 24 25.68 -15.88 5.97
C LEU A 24 25.00 -15.32 4.71
N LYS A 25 23.80 -15.80 4.38
CA LYS A 25 22.99 -15.22 3.27
C LYS A 25 22.67 -13.75 3.54
N ARG A 26 22.36 -13.41 4.78
CA ARG A 26 22.09 -12.02 5.19
C ARG A 26 23.33 -11.13 5.07
N LEU A 27 24.49 -11.62 5.51
CA LEU A 27 25.77 -10.92 5.34
C LEU A 27 26.11 -10.75 3.86
N ALA A 28 25.96 -11.79 3.04
CA ALA A 28 26.18 -11.73 1.60
C ALA A 28 25.25 -10.70 0.93
N LYS A 29 23.99 -10.61 1.35
CA LYS A 29 23.04 -9.58 0.91
C LYS A 29 23.53 -8.17 1.26
N VAL A 30 23.99 -7.95 2.50
CA VAL A 30 24.55 -6.66 2.95
C VAL A 30 25.79 -6.27 2.15
N LEU A 31 26.72 -7.21 1.98
CA LEU A 31 27.95 -7.02 1.20
C LEU A 31 27.63 -6.73 -0.28
N GLY A 32 26.75 -7.52 -0.88
CA GLY A 32 26.29 -7.33 -2.26
C GLY A 32 25.60 -5.98 -2.44
N TYR A 33 24.79 -5.55 -1.48
CA TYR A 33 24.16 -4.22 -1.51
C TYR A 33 25.17 -3.08 -1.37
N ALA A 34 26.16 -3.22 -0.48
CA ALA A 34 27.24 -2.27 -0.32
C ALA A 34 28.07 -2.16 -1.61
N ALA A 35 28.47 -3.29 -2.19
CA ALA A 35 29.24 -3.37 -3.44
C ALA A 35 28.46 -2.76 -4.62
N LEU A 36 27.18 -3.12 -4.78
CA LEU A 36 26.33 -2.57 -5.83
C LEU A 36 26.12 -1.05 -5.67
N ARG A 37 26.16 -0.52 -4.44
CA ARG A 37 26.14 0.94 -4.20
C ARG A 37 27.50 1.60 -4.44
N LEU A 38 28.59 0.97 -4.02
CA LEU A 38 29.97 1.42 -4.24
C LEU A 38 30.27 1.53 -5.74
N VAL A 39 29.86 0.55 -6.52
CA VAL A 39 30.11 0.52 -7.97
C VAL A 39 28.95 1.18 -8.72
N GLY A 40 27.73 0.71 -8.53
CA GLY A 40 26.58 1.15 -9.34
C GLY A 40 26.16 2.61 -9.08
N ASN A 41 26.02 3.01 -7.82
CA ASN A 41 25.50 4.35 -7.54
C ASN A 41 26.55 5.44 -7.69
N VAL A 42 27.81 5.19 -7.31
CA VAL A 42 28.90 6.17 -7.39
C VAL A 42 29.21 6.54 -8.84
N PHE A 43 29.20 5.56 -9.75
CA PHE A 43 29.59 5.79 -11.14
C PHE A 43 28.43 6.07 -12.10
N LYS A 44 27.18 5.74 -11.78
CA LYS A 44 26.03 6.00 -12.67
C LYS A 44 25.52 7.44 -12.52
N PRO A 45 25.83 8.37 -13.44
CA PRO A 45 25.22 9.70 -13.41
C PRO A 45 23.71 9.56 -13.59
N PHE A 46 22.95 10.40 -12.90
CA PHE A 46 21.54 10.60 -13.21
C PHE A 46 21.32 12.09 -13.41
N LYS A 47 20.51 12.43 -14.40
CA LYS A 47 20.06 13.80 -14.65
C LYS A 47 18.60 13.87 -14.21
N ASN A 48 18.27 14.92 -13.48
CA ASN A 48 16.89 15.19 -13.11
C ASN A 48 16.21 15.89 -14.30
N PRO A 49 15.07 15.38 -14.78
CA PRO A 49 14.33 16.03 -15.86
C PRO A 49 13.78 17.41 -15.46
N GLU A 50 13.59 17.67 -14.17
CA GLU A 50 12.94 18.88 -13.67
C GLU A 50 13.79 19.64 -12.64
N GLN A 51 13.47 20.92 -12.44
CA GLN A 51 14.10 21.78 -11.44
C GLN A 51 13.60 21.42 -10.03
N LEU A 52 14.51 20.90 -9.20
CA LEU A 52 14.16 20.48 -7.83
C LEU A 52 14.16 21.61 -6.80
N ARG A 53 14.88 22.71 -7.09
CA ARG A 53 15.07 23.79 -6.12
C ARG A 53 13.78 24.59 -5.94
N GLY A 54 13.30 24.74 -4.70
CA GLY A 54 12.08 25.49 -4.40
C GLY A 54 10.78 24.83 -4.86
N ALA A 55 10.83 23.63 -5.43
CA ALA A 55 9.65 22.89 -5.87
C ALA A 55 8.88 22.29 -4.68
N VAL A 56 7.63 21.88 -4.93
CA VAL A 56 6.90 20.95 -4.05
C VAL A 56 7.28 19.53 -4.45
N TRP A 57 7.87 18.77 -3.52
CA TRP A 57 8.32 17.42 -3.83
C TRP A 57 7.22 16.40 -3.60
N LEU A 58 6.86 15.63 -4.63
CA LEU A 58 5.96 14.48 -4.52
C LEU A 58 6.82 13.22 -4.39
N TYR A 59 7.00 12.75 -3.15
CA TYR A 59 7.93 11.68 -2.84
C TYR A 59 7.30 10.30 -2.99
N VAL A 60 7.87 9.47 -3.87
CA VAL A 60 7.33 8.18 -4.26
C VAL A 60 8.37 7.06 -4.14
N VAL A 61 7.94 5.88 -3.68
CA VAL A 61 8.83 4.71 -3.53
C VAL A 61 8.38 3.50 -4.37
N SER A 62 7.25 3.60 -5.06
CA SER A 62 6.65 2.55 -5.90
C SER A 62 5.77 3.14 -7.00
N GLN A 63 5.34 2.29 -7.95
CA GLN A 63 4.37 2.66 -8.98
C GLN A 63 3.04 3.15 -8.36
N ASN A 64 2.51 2.47 -7.34
CA ASN A 64 1.26 2.87 -6.68
C ASN A 64 1.38 4.25 -5.99
N ASN A 65 2.58 4.60 -5.48
CA ASN A 65 2.81 5.93 -4.91
C ASN A 65 2.87 7.01 -5.99
N TYR A 66 3.41 6.68 -7.16
CA TYR A 66 3.33 7.57 -8.31
C TYR A 66 1.86 7.82 -8.70
N ASP A 67 1.09 6.76 -8.91
CA ASP A 67 -0.30 6.87 -9.37
C ASP A 67 -1.18 7.64 -8.37
N SER A 68 -0.91 7.50 -7.06
CA SER A 68 -1.63 8.24 -6.01
C SER A 68 -1.25 9.71 -5.85
N LEU A 69 -0.11 10.17 -6.37
CA LEU A 69 0.27 11.59 -6.32
C LEU A 69 0.22 12.27 -7.70
N ARG A 70 0.00 11.52 -8.78
CA ARG A 70 0.04 12.05 -10.16
C ARG A 70 -0.95 13.19 -10.38
N PHE A 71 -2.14 13.12 -9.80
CA PHE A 71 -3.15 14.18 -9.93
C PHE A 71 -2.67 15.52 -9.37
N ILE A 72 -1.80 15.51 -8.35
CA ILE A 72 -1.17 16.73 -7.81
C ILE A 72 -0.15 17.29 -8.80
N LYS A 73 0.64 16.43 -9.45
CA LYS A 73 1.58 16.84 -10.49
C LYS A 73 0.85 17.45 -11.69
N GLU A 74 -0.26 16.87 -12.09
CA GLU A 74 -1.09 17.36 -13.20
C GLU A 74 -1.73 18.72 -12.88
N HIS A 75 -2.15 18.94 -11.63
CA HIS A 75 -2.74 20.20 -11.17
C HIS A 75 -1.70 21.31 -10.93
N ARG A 76 -0.50 20.96 -10.42
CA ARG A 76 0.50 21.92 -9.97
C ARG A 76 1.77 21.90 -10.81
N ALA A 77 2.01 22.99 -11.53
CA ALA A 77 3.23 23.18 -12.32
C ALA A 77 4.53 23.23 -11.46
N ASP A 78 4.43 23.66 -10.20
CA ASP A 78 5.56 23.74 -9.27
C ASP A 78 5.82 22.44 -8.48
N ALA A 79 5.01 21.40 -8.70
CA ALA A 79 5.21 20.09 -8.10
C ALA A 79 6.10 19.21 -9.00
N VAL A 80 6.99 18.43 -8.38
CA VAL A 80 7.89 17.50 -9.08
C VAL A 80 7.86 16.13 -8.42
N LEU A 81 7.82 15.07 -9.23
CA LEU A 81 7.88 13.70 -8.73
C LEU A 81 9.32 13.32 -8.41
N LEU A 82 9.56 12.75 -7.23
CA LEU A 82 10.89 12.51 -6.69
C LEU A 82 10.99 11.14 -6.01
N ALA A 83 12.09 10.44 -6.24
CA ALA A 83 12.40 9.17 -5.59
C ALA A 83 13.88 9.06 -5.23
N GLY A 84 14.23 8.12 -4.34
CA GLY A 84 15.62 7.72 -4.13
C GLY A 84 16.26 7.15 -5.41
N GLN A 85 17.57 7.34 -5.58
CA GLN A 85 18.34 6.99 -6.79
C GLN A 85 18.06 5.57 -7.35
N ALA A 86 17.85 4.58 -6.48
CA ALA A 86 17.71 3.17 -6.87
C ALA A 86 16.28 2.61 -6.68
N LYS A 87 15.27 3.45 -6.39
CA LYS A 87 13.90 2.99 -6.21
C LYS A 87 13.27 2.61 -7.55
N GLN A 88 12.62 1.45 -7.62
CA GLN A 88 11.92 1.00 -8.80
C GLN A 88 10.48 1.52 -8.78
N ILE A 89 10.15 2.40 -9.72
CA ILE A 89 8.82 3.02 -9.88
C ILE A 89 8.07 2.39 -11.07
N GLY A 90 8.45 1.15 -11.44
CA GLY A 90 7.88 0.44 -12.58
C GLY A 90 8.07 1.22 -13.89
N ARG A 91 6.98 1.35 -14.66
CA ARG A 91 6.96 2.04 -15.96
C ARG A 91 7.32 3.53 -15.88
N TYR A 92 7.26 4.14 -14.70
CA TYR A 92 7.52 5.58 -14.52
C TYR A 92 8.98 5.90 -14.15
N ASN A 93 9.88 4.91 -14.17
CA ASN A 93 11.26 5.08 -13.72
C ASN A 93 12.00 6.26 -14.39
N GLN A 94 11.70 6.57 -15.66
CA GLN A 94 12.31 7.66 -16.42
C GLN A 94 11.64 9.02 -16.19
N GLN A 95 10.44 9.04 -15.62
CA GLN A 95 9.63 10.25 -15.42
C GLN A 95 9.84 10.88 -14.04
N VAL A 96 10.55 10.18 -13.14
CA VAL A 96 10.71 10.59 -11.73
C VAL A 96 12.13 11.08 -11.50
N ASN A 97 12.25 12.28 -10.92
CA ASN A 97 13.52 12.85 -10.49
C ASN A 97 14.16 11.98 -9.40
N ARG A 98 15.48 12.05 -9.26
CA ARG A 98 16.25 11.21 -8.35
C ARG A 98 17.04 12.03 -7.34
N LEU A 99 17.02 11.58 -6.09
CA LEU A 99 17.95 12.04 -5.06
C LEU A 99 19.13 11.08 -4.96
N SER A 100 20.35 11.65 -5.01
CA SER A 100 21.60 10.88 -4.96
C SER A 100 21.73 10.19 -3.60
N LEU A 101 21.88 8.87 -3.61
CA LEU A 101 22.11 8.08 -2.40
C LEU A 101 23.58 7.65 -2.27
N ARG A 102 24.48 8.14 -3.13
CA ARG A 102 25.92 7.82 -3.13
C ARG A 102 26.57 8.05 -1.77
N ARG A 103 26.21 9.17 -1.14
CA ARG A 103 26.78 9.59 0.14
C ARG A 103 26.32 8.75 1.34
N LYS A 104 25.39 7.80 1.15
CA LYS A 104 25.02 6.84 2.23
C LYS A 104 26.22 6.04 2.72
N LEU A 105 27.18 5.73 1.84
CA LEU A 105 28.40 4.99 2.19
C LEU A 105 29.21 5.66 3.31
N LEU A 106 29.20 7.00 3.35
CA LEU A 106 29.89 7.80 4.36
C LEU A 106 29.30 7.66 5.77
N TYR A 107 28.14 7.00 5.90
CA TYR A 107 27.42 6.87 7.16
C TYR A 107 27.33 5.43 7.67
N TYR A 108 27.83 4.45 6.92
CA TYR A 108 27.79 3.05 7.36
C TYR A 108 28.64 2.77 8.60
N TRP A 109 29.60 3.64 8.94
CA TRP A 109 30.31 3.58 10.22
C TRP A 109 29.37 3.71 11.43
N GLN A 110 28.16 4.25 11.27
CA GLN A 110 27.16 4.33 12.34
C GLN A 110 26.53 2.98 12.68
N LEU A 111 26.62 1.97 11.80
CA LEU A 111 25.95 0.69 11.97
C LEU A 111 26.27 0.00 13.30
N PRO A 112 27.54 -0.12 13.75
CA PRO A 112 27.84 -0.76 15.03
C PRO A 112 27.19 -0.05 16.22
N LEU A 113 27.17 1.29 16.20
CA LEU A 113 26.57 2.09 17.27
C LEU A 113 25.05 1.92 17.32
N VAL A 114 24.39 2.00 16.15
CA VAL A 114 22.94 1.81 16.03
C VAL A 114 22.54 0.39 16.39
N LEU A 115 23.32 -0.61 15.97
CA LEU A 115 23.07 -2.01 16.28
C LEU A 115 23.20 -2.27 17.78
N VAL A 116 24.24 -1.76 18.46
CA VAL A 116 24.38 -1.89 19.91
C VAL A 116 23.21 -1.23 20.64
N GLY A 117 22.76 -0.06 20.19
CA GLY A 117 21.57 0.60 20.74
C GLY A 117 20.31 -0.26 20.59
N LEU A 118 20.05 -0.77 19.38
CA LEU A 118 18.88 -1.61 19.09
C LEU A 118 18.96 -2.99 19.74
N LEU A 119 20.15 -3.54 19.96
CA LEU A 119 20.31 -4.78 20.75
C LEU A 119 19.91 -4.55 22.22
N ARG A 120 20.08 -3.34 22.75
CA ARG A 120 19.64 -3.01 24.12
C ARG A 120 18.13 -2.83 24.22
N THR A 121 17.46 -2.30 23.20
CA THR A 121 16.01 -2.05 23.23
C THR A 121 15.18 -3.21 22.66
N GLU A 122 15.63 -3.81 21.55
CA GLU A 122 14.89 -4.85 20.80
C GLU A 122 15.51 -6.25 20.96
N GLY A 123 16.63 -6.38 21.68
CA GLY A 123 17.27 -7.67 21.95
C GLY A 123 17.64 -8.45 20.69
N ARG A 124 17.32 -9.75 20.69
CA ARG A 124 17.66 -10.67 19.59
C ARG A 124 17.01 -10.29 18.25
N ARG A 125 15.92 -9.50 18.26
CA ARG A 125 15.24 -9.05 17.03
C ARG A 125 16.14 -8.15 16.19
N ALA A 126 16.86 -7.23 16.84
CA ALA A 126 17.81 -6.35 16.18
C ALA A 126 18.92 -7.15 15.46
N TRP A 127 19.40 -8.21 16.10
CA TRP A 127 20.34 -9.13 15.47
C TRP A 127 19.72 -9.91 14.31
N ARG A 128 18.49 -10.43 14.48
CA ARG A 128 17.77 -11.17 13.44
C ARG A 128 17.51 -10.34 12.18
N PHE A 129 17.38 -9.03 12.29
CA PHE A 129 17.07 -8.17 11.14
C PHE A 129 18.12 -7.07 10.91
N PHE A 130 19.40 -7.35 11.20
CA PHE A 130 20.47 -6.37 11.05
C PHE A 130 20.65 -5.86 9.60
N ASP A 131 20.28 -6.64 8.59
CA ASP A 131 20.30 -6.19 7.20
C ASP A 131 19.27 -5.08 6.93
N LEU A 132 18.13 -5.14 7.60
CA LEU A 132 17.11 -4.11 7.51
C LEU A 132 17.56 -2.81 8.21
N ILE A 133 18.31 -2.94 9.33
CA ILE A 133 18.98 -1.80 9.99
C ILE A 133 19.99 -1.19 9.03
N PHE A 134 20.88 -2.01 8.46
CA PHE A 134 21.89 -1.58 7.50
C PHE A 134 21.30 -0.81 6.31
N ASN A 135 20.19 -1.29 5.76
CA ASN A 135 19.50 -0.64 4.65
C ASN A 135 19.03 0.78 5.01
N ALA A 136 18.61 1.00 6.25
CA ALA A 136 18.11 2.28 6.74
C ALA A 136 19.23 3.30 7.00
N ILE A 137 20.41 2.86 7.46
CA ILE A 137 21.55 3.74 7.80
C ILE A 137 21.88 4.72 6.68
N GLY A 138 22.09 5.99 7.02
CA GLY A 138 22.54 7.04 6.11
C GLY A 138 21.44 7.72 5.29
N TYR A 139 20.18 7.25 5.30
CA TYR A 139 19.10 7.95 4.58
C TYR A 139 18.85 9.35 5.15
N TYR A 140 18.72 9.44 6.47
CA TYR A 140 18.41 10.69 7.16
C TYR A 140 19.42 11.79 6.81
N GLU A 141 20.71 11.52 6.89
CA GLU A 141 21.76 12.50 6.67
C GLU A 141 21.86 12.91 5.19
N VAL A 142 21.68 11.96 4.27
CA VAL A 142 21.61 12.26 2.85
C VAL A 142 20.42 13.17 2.54
N TYR A 143 19.26 12.91 3.15
CA TYR A 143 18.08 13.74 2.95
C TYR A 143 18.23 15.13 3.55
N ARG A 144 18.80 15.27 4.75
CA ARG A 144 19.10 16.60 5.30
C ARG A 144 19.96 17.44 4.36
N ARG A 145 20.98 16.83 3.75
CA ARG A 145 21.83 17.50 2.75
C ARG A 145 21.04 17.90 1.51
N ALA A 146 20.21 16.99 0.99
CA ALA A 146 19.36 17.27 -0.18
C ALA A 146 18.37 18.41 0.11
N LEU A 147 17.70 18.38 1.26
CA LEU A 147 16.75 19.41 1.69
C LEU A 147 17.42 20.77 1.84
N ARG A 148 18.62 20.86 2.45
CA ARG A 148 19.39 22.11 2.53
C ARG A 148 19.83 22.63 1.17
N HIS A 149 20.22 21.72 0.29
CA HIS A 149 20.74 22.08 -1.03
C HIS A 149 19.62 22.60 -1.93
N TYR A 150 18.53 21.85 -2.06
CA TYR A 150 17.42 22.18 -2.96
C TYR A 150 16.37 23.09 -2.32
N ARG A 151 16.22 23.10 -1.00
CA ARG A 151 15.23 23.91 -0.28
C ARG A 151 13.82 23.79 -0.88
N PRO A 152 13.23 22.58 -0.91
CA PRO A 152 11.85 22.43 -1.38
C PRO A 152 10.90 23.24 -0.50
N ARG A 153 9.79 23.67 -1.09
CA ARG A 153 8.72 24.38 -0.37
C ARG A 153 7.96 23.47 0.59
N ALA A 154 7.76 22.22 0.19
CA ALA A 154 7.14 21.17 0.99
C ALA A 154 7.48 19.80 0.39
N VAL A 155 7.25 18.74 1.16
CA VAL A 155 7.31 17.35 0.69
C VAL A 155 5.96 16.67 0.94
N VAL A 156 5.33 16.19 -0.13
CA VAL A 156 4.11 15.39 -0.11
C VAL A 156 4.49 13.92 -0.22
N PHE A 157 4.03 13.11 0.72
CA PHE A 157 4.30 11.68 0.80
C PHE A 157 3.06 10.89 0.43
N ALA A 158 3.25 9.76 -0.27
CA ALA A 158 2.24 8.71 -0.36
C ALA A 158 2.55 7.51 0.55
N ASN A 159 3.78 7.38 1.06
CA ASN A 159 4.15 6.27 1.92
C ASN A 159 4.62 6.78 3.29
N ASP A 160 4.07 6.21 4.35
CA ASP A 160 4.25 6.64 5.73
C ASP A 160 5.04 5.65 6.60
N HIS A 161 5.46 4.50 6.05
CA HIS A 161 6.02 3.37 6.82
C HIS A 161 7.32 2.79 6.24
N ASN A 162 7.67 3.09 4.99
CA ASN A 162 8.93 2.69 4.38
C ASN A 162 10.11 3.38 5.08
N ASP A 163 11.22 2.67 5.29
CA ASP A 163 12.41 3.21 5.96
C ASP A 163 12.93 4.49 5.29
N ASP A 164 12.88 4.53 3.97
CA ASP A 164 13.29 5.66 3.16
C ASP A 164 12.40 6.90 3.37
N ALA A 165 11.08 6.70 3.33
CA ALA A 165 10.09 7.76 3.55
C ALA A 165 10.13 8.28 4.99
N ARG A 166 10.24 7.39 5.99
CA ARG A 166 10.39 7.78 7.41
C ARG A 166 11.65 8.60 7.64
N ALA A 167 12.77 8.22 7.02
CA ALA A 167 14.02 8.96 7.15
C ALA A 167 13.91 10.36 6.52
N LEU A 168 13.26 10.49 5.36
CA LEU A 168 13.00 11.78 4.74
C LEU A 168 12.06 12.64 5.60
N LEU A 169 10.99 12.07 6.16
CA LEU A 169 10.08 12.77 7.07
C LEU A 169 10.83 13.34 8.30
N LEU A 170 11.66 12.52 8.94
CA LEU A 170 12.51 12.97 10.05
C LEU A 170 13.48 14.08 9.62
N ALA A 171 14.06 13.98 8.43
CA ALA A 171 14.93 15.01 7.88
C ALA A 171 14.17 16.32 7.58
N CYS A 172 12.93 16.24 7.06
CA CYS A 172 12.08 17.40 6.81
C CYS A 172 11.81 18.16 8.10
N ARG A 173 11.38 17.46 9.17
CA ARG A 173 11.19 18.07 10.50
C ARG A 173 12.45 18.76 11.01
N ARG A 174 13.61 18.11 10.88
CA ARG A 174 14.88 18.68 11.37
C ARG A 174 15.29 19.94 10.63
N GLU A 175 14.98 20.03 9.35
CA GLU A 175 15.33 21.13 8.46
C GLU A 175 14.19 22.15 8.28
N GLY A 176 13.08 22.00 9.00
CA GLY A 176 11.94 22.92 8.94
C GLY A 176 11.20 22.91 7.60
N VAL A 177 11.21 21.79 6.88
CA VAL A 177 10.50 21.64 5.60
C VAL A 177 9.10 21.09 5.86
N PRO A 178 8.02 21.80 5.47
CA PRO A 178 6.65 21.34 5.63
C PRO A 178 6.37 20.01 4.94
N THR A 179 5.51 19.19 5.55
CA THR A 179 5.19 17.84 5.10
C THR A 179 3.70 17.57 5.02
N ALA A 180 3.27 16.99 3.89
CA ALA A 180 1.91 16.51 3.71
C ALA A 180 1.90 15.01 3.40
N TYR A 181 0.82 14.32 3.74
CA TYR A 181 0.61 12.91 3.41
C TYR A 181 -0.72 12.73 2.69
N VAL A 182 -0.69 11.94 1.62
CA VAL A 182 -1.88 11.48 0.90
C VAL A 182 -1.95 9.97 1.04
N GLN A 183 -2.99 9.49 1.71
CA GLN A 183 -3.25 8.06 1.81
C GLN A 183 -3.51 7.47 0.42
N HIS A 184 -2.94 6.29 0.15
CA HIS A 184 -3.13 5.57 -1.12
C HIS A 184 -3.61 4.12 -0.95
N ALA A 185 -3.59 3.63 0.29
CA ALA A 185 -3.90 2.27 0.66
C ALA A 185 -4.47 2.23 2.08
N SER A 186 -5.22 1.17 2.37
CA SER A 186 -5.75 0.90 3.70
C SER A 186 -4.63 0.72 4.72
N VAL A 187 -4.86 1.24 5.91
CA VAL A 187 -3.89 1.23 7.02
C VAL A 187 -4.30 0.22 8.09
N SER A 188 -3.37 -0.11 8.98
CA SER A 188 -3.63 -0.97 10.15
C SER A 188 -3.00 -0.36 11.41
N THR A 189 -3.35 -0.92 12.58
CA THR A 189 -2.81 -0.51 13.88
C THR A 189 -1.32 -0.85 14.07
N ASN A 190 -0.71 -1.57 13.12
CA ASN A 190 0.71 -1.93 13.12
C ASN A 190 1.61 -0.89 12.40
N PHE A 191 1.00 0.19 11.89
CA PHE A 191 1.69 1.28 11.22
C PHE A 191 2.36 2.21 12.24
N PRO A 192 3.38 2.99 11.82
CA PRO A 192 3.89 4.04 12.69
C PRO A 192 2.83 5.16 12.88
N PRO A 193 2.92 5.95 13.96
CA PRO A 193 2.05 7.12 14.14
C PRO A 193 2.15 8.10 12.95
N LEU A 194 1.03 8.77 12.66
CA LEU A 194 1.01 9.89 11.73
C LEU A 194 1.94 10.99 12.20
N GLY A 195 2.65 11.57 11.25
CA GLY A 195 3.77 12.44 11.55
C GLY A 195 3.93 13.64 10.64
N PHE A 196 2.89 13.96 9.88
CA PHE A 196 2.89 14.99 8.86
C PHE A 196 2.17 16.22 9.38
N ASP A 197 2.50 17.39 8.83
CA ASP A 197 1.85 18.66 9.18
C ASP A 197 0.43 18.73 8.59
N LEU A 198 0.21 18.08 7.44
CA LEU A 198 -1.09 17.82 6.84
C LEU A 198 -1.24 16.32 6.49
N SER A 199 -2.32 15.69 6.91
CA SER A 199 -2.68 14.32 6.54
C SER A 199 -4.03 14.29 5.83
N LEU A 200 -4.02 13.88 4.56
CA LEU A 200 -5.19 13.70 3.71
C LEU A 200 -5.54 12.20 3.70
N LEU A 201 -6.54 11.82 4.51
CA LEU A 201 -6.93 10.44 4.76
C LEU A 201 -8.22 10.08 4.02
N GLU A 202 -8.42 8.80 3.70
CA GLU A 202 -9.55 8.35 2.90
C GLU A 202 -10.88 8.39 3.67
N GLY A 203 -10.86 8.03 4.95
CA GLY A 203 -12.05 7.94 5.79
C GLY A 203 -11.74 7.94 7.28
N GLN A 204 -12.80 7.85 8.07
CA GLN A 204 -12.73 7.87 9.53
C GLN A 204 -11.96 6.65 10.08
N ASP A 205 -12.10 5.49 9.44
CA ASP A 205 -11.33 4.28 9.73
C ASP A 205 -9.82 4.52 9.84
N ALA A 206 -9.25 5.20 8.85
CA ALA A 206 -7.82 5.46 8.82
C ALA A 206 -7.40 6.36 10.00
N LEU A 207 -8.18 7.40 10.30
CA LEU A 207 -7.91 8.29 11.41
C LEU A 207 -7.96 7.55 12.76
N ASP A 208 -8.96 6.71 12.96
CA ASP A 208 -9.11 5.96 14.21
C ASP A 208 -7.98 4.95 14.39
N LYS A 209 -7.57 4.24 13.34
CA LYS A 209 -6.40 3.37 13.39
C LYS A 209 -5.12 4.14 13.69
N TYR A 210 -4.90 5.29 13.07
CA TYR A 210 -3.72 6.09 13.36
C TYR A 210 -3.69 6.64 14.79
N ARG A 211 -4.84 6.97 15.39
CA ARG A 211 -4.94 7.32 16.81
C ARG A 211 -4.54 6.17 17.72
N LEU A 212 -4.81 4.92 17.33
CA LEU A 212 -4.33 3.73 18.03
C LEU A 212 -2.82 3.52 17.86
N CYS A 213 -2.25 3.90 16.71
CA CYS A 213 -0.80 3.85 16.49
C CYS A 213 -0.03 4.89 17.34
N GLY A 214 -0.65 6.04 17.65
CA GLY A 214 -0.08 7.07 18.50
C GLY A 214 -0.66 8.47 18.24
N PRO A 215 -0.01 9.53 18.75
CA PRO A 215 -0.47 10.91 18.56
C PRO A 215 -0.57 11.30 17.08
N VAL A 216 -1.57 12.11 16.75
CA VAL A 216 -1.79 12.71 15.42
C VAL A 216 -1.63 14.24 15.54
N PRO A 217 -0.40 14.78 15.46
CA PRO A 217 -0.13 16.17 15.83
C PRO A 217 -0.49 17.19 14.75
N GLY A 218 -0.51 16.80 13.48
CA GLY A 218 -0.79 17.70 12.36
C GLY A 218 -2.27 17.84 12.02
N GLN A 219 -2.57 18.69 11.05
CA GLN A 219 -3.92 18.83 10.52
C GLN A 219 -4.34 17.56 9.80
N THR A 220 -5.54 17.07 10.07
CA THR A 220 -6.13 15.95 9.36
C THR A 220 -7.34 16.41 8.56
N ARG A 221 -7.46 15.94 7.32
CA ARG A 221 -8.64 16.09 6.47
C ARG A 221 -9.03 14.74 5.91
N LEU A 222 -10.32 14.44 5.98
CA LEU A 222 -10.87 13.25 5.36
C LEU A 222 -11.32 13.63 3.95
N VAL A 223 -10.61 13.13 2.95
CA VAL A 223 -10.74 13.57 1.56
C VAL A 223 -11.37 12.53 0.64
N GLY A 224 -11.77 11.37 1.16
CA GLY A 224 -12.25 10.27 0.32
C GLY A 224 -11.10 9.55 -0.38
N MET A 225 -11.41 8.74 -1.39
CA MET A 225 -10.45 7.90 -2.09
C MET A 225 -10.18 8.42 -3.51
N PRO A 226 -9.11 9.23 -3.73
CA PRO A 226 -8.73 9.76 -5.05
C PRO A 226 -8.73 8.77 -6.21
N LYS A 227 -8.29 7.53 -5.96
CA LYS A 227 -8.23 6.47 -6.97
C LYS A 227 -9.62 5.94 -7.38
N ALA A 228 -10.66 6.16 -6.58
CA ALA A 228 -12.02 5.69 -6.85
C ALA A 228 -12.84 6.70 -7.67
N ASP A 229 -12.43 7.97 -7.75
CA ASP A 229 -13.22 9.05 -8.36
C ASP A 229 -13.71 8.74 -9.78
N ALA A 230 -12.85 8.12 -10.60
CA ALA A 230 -13.17 7.76 -11.98
C ALA A 230 -14.21 6.62 -12.08
N PHE A 231 -14.42 5.85 -11.01
CA PHE A 231 -15.17 4.60 -11.04
C PHE A 231 -16.46 4.62 -10.22
N VAL A 232 -16.54 5.43 -9.16
CA VAL A 232 -17.72 5.48 -8.27
C VAL A 232 -19.03 5.88 -8.97
N ARG A 233 -18.95 6.50 -10.15
CA ARG A 233 -20.12 6.80 -10.99
C ARG A 233 -20.62 5.60 -11.80
N GLN A 234 -19.84 4.53 -11.86
CA GLN A 234 -20.11 3.32 -12.64
C GLN A 234 -20.28 2.13 -11.70
N ARG A 235 -21.05 2.32 -10.62
CA ARG A 235 -21.36 1.26 -9.65
C ARG A 235 -22.14 0.13 -10.32
N ASN A 236 -21.96 -1.06 -9.79
CA ASN A 236 -22.72 -2.22 -10.21
C ASN A 236 -24.17 -2.10 -9.71
N GLU A 237 -25.13 -2.12 -10.64
CA GLU A 237 -26.56 -2.05 -10.36
C GLU A 237 -27.28 -3.41 -10.53
N GLN A 238 -26.52 -4.50 -10.75
CA GLN A 238 -27.11 -5.82 -10.95
C GLN A 238 -27.86 -6.26 -9.67
N PRO A 239 -29.11 -6.71 -9.76
CA PRO A 239 -29.92 -7.07 -8.58
C PRO A 239 -29.56 -8.44 -8.01
N ARG A 240 -28.61 -9.16 -8.64
CA ARG A 240 -28.17 -10.50 -8.27
C ARG A 240 -26.73 -10.73 -8.72
N VAL A 241 -26.05 -11.66 -8.05
CA VAL A 241 -24.69 -12.06 -8.41
C VAL A 241 -24.70 -13.08 -9.55
N GLN A 242 -23.96 -12.80 -10.63
CA GLN A 242 -23.73 -13.75 -11.74
C GLN A 242 -22.24 -13.93 -12.06
N ARG A 243 -21.43 -12.89 -11.82
CA ARG A 243 -19.99 -12.85 -12.08
C ARG A 243 -19.24 -12.62 -10.78
N VAL A 244 -18.37 -13.55 -10.41
CA VAL A 244 -17.66 -13.56 -9.13
C VAL A 244 -16.16 -13.45 -9.37
N ALA A 245 -15.56 -12.43 -8.78
CA ALA A 245 -14.11 -12.28 -8.73
C ALA A 245 -13.53 -13.10 -7.55
N LEU A 246 -12.43 -13.80 -7.81
CA LEU A 246 -11.60 -14.44 -6.80
C LEU A 246 -10.24 -13.74 -6.77
N ALA A 247 -9.94 -13.02 -5.69
CA ALA A 247 -8.67 -12.31 -5.55
C ALA A 247 -7.83 -12.91 -4.42
N THR A 248 -6.55 -13.17 -4.68
CA THR A 248 -5.64 -13.75 -3.68
C THR A 248 -4.35 -12.93 -3.56
N ASN A 249 -3.79 -12.93 -2.36
CA ASN A 249 -2.52 -12.32 -2.01
C ASN A 249 -1.40 -13.39 -1.94
N THR A 250 -0.16 -12.96 -1.67
CA THR A 250 1.01 -13.85 -1.57
C THR A 250 1.08 -14.67 -0.29
N LEU A 251 0.25 -14.36 0.70
CA LEU A 251 0.16 -15.05 1.99
C LEU A 251 -0.85 -16.20 1.97
N ASP A 252 -1.84 -16.11 1.08
CA ASP A 252 -2.88 -17.13 0.90
C ASP A 252 -2.26 -18.48 0.55
N ASP A 253 -2.72 -19.54 1.23
CA ASP A 253 -2.21 -20.89 1.02
C ASP A 253 -2.72 -21.47 -0.30
N THR A 254 -1.81 -22.05 -1.10
CA THR A 254 -2.14 -22.55 -2.43
C THR A 254 -3.18 -23.68 -2.37
N ALA A 255 -3.07 -24.60 -1.40
CA ALA A 255 -4.02 -25.71 -1.29
C ALA A 255 -5.42 -25.22 -0.88
N GLY A 256 -5.50 -24.23 0.02
CA GLY A 256 -6.78 -23.62 0.37
C GLY A 256 -7.40 -22.79 -0.76
N ILE A 257 -6.59 -22.13 -1.61
CA ILE A 257 -7.07 -21.49 -2.85
C ILE A 257 -7.68 -22.56 -3.77
N GLU A 258 -6.97 -23.66 -4.01
CA GLU A 258 -7.43 -24.73 -4.90
C GLU A 258 -8.71 -25.41 -4.39
N ALA A 259 -8.80 -25.64 -3.09
CA ALA A 259 -10.00 -26.17 -2.45
C ALA A 259 -11.20 -25.23 -2.63
N ALA A 260 -11.02 -23.92 -2.40
CA ALA A 260 -12.07 -22.93 -2.58
C ALA A 260 -12.53 -22.82 -4.04
N VAL A 261 -11.59 -22.75 -4.98
CA VAL A 261 -11.91 -22.72 -6.42
C VAL A 261 -12.68 -23.97 -6.84
N THR A 262 -12.22 -25.15 -6.42
CA THR A 262 -12.88 -26.43 -6.73
C THR A 262 -14.31 -26.46 -6.20
N TYR A 263 -14.50 -26.08 -4.93
CA TYR A 263 -15.81 -26.01 -4.30
C TYR A 263 -16.74 -25.05 -5.04
N LEU A 264 -16.30 -23.81 -5.29
CA LEU A 264 -17.11 -22.77 -5.91
C LEU A 264 -17.56 -23.15 -7.32
N LEU A 265 -16.66 -23.68 -8.14
CA LEU A 265 -16.99 -24.09 -9.50
C LEU A 265 -17.93 -25.31 -9.56
N THR A 266 -17.86 -26.19 -8.56
CA THR A 266 -18.73 -27.37 -8.47
C THR A 266 -20.11 -27.00 -7.94
N ALA A 267 -20.19 -26.18 -6.89
CA ALA A 267 -21.44 -25.80 -6.24
C ALA A 267 -22.23 -24.74 -7.02
N PHE A 268 -21.56 -23.96 -7.89
CA PHE A 268 -22.15 -22.84 -8.62
C PHE A 268 -21.85 -22.91 -10.13
N PRO A 269 -22.28 -23.98 -10.84
CA PRO A 269 -21.94 -24.16 -12.26
C PRO A 269 -22.54 -23.08 -13.18
N ALA A 270 -23.57 -22.36 -12.73
CA ALA A 270 -24.19 -21.27 -13.48
C ALA A 270 -23.50 -19.91 -13.31
N LEU A 271 -22.56 -19.77 -12.35
CA LEU A 271 -21.83 -18.52 -12.13
C LEU A 271 -20.55 -18.49 -12.96
N GLN A 272 -20.16 -17.29 -13.36
CA GLN A 272 -18.88 -17.04 -14.02
C GLN A 272 -17.85 -16.61 -12.98
N PHE A 273 -16.72 -17.30 -12.92
CA PHE A 273 -15.63 -16.97 -12.00
C PHE A 273 -14.42 -16.43 -12.75
N THR A 274 -13.83 -15.37 -12.22
CA THR A 274 -12.54 -14.85 -12.69
C THR A 274 -11.54 -14.81 -11.54
N TYR A 275 -10.42 -15.50 -11.72
CA TYR A 275 -9.32 -15.51 -10.78
C TYR A 275 -8.29 -14.41 -11.05
N ARG A 276 -7.86 -13.70 -10.00
CA ARG A 276 -6.84 -12.65 -10.05
C ARG A 276 -5.84 -12.81 -8.90
N ALA A 277 -4.61 -13.19 -9.24
CA ALA A 277 -3.51 -13.17 -8.28
C ALA A 277 -3.00 -11.74 -8.05
N HIS A 278 -2.41 -11.49 -6.88
CA HIS A 278 -1.74 -10.25 -6.57
C HIS A 278 -0.56 -9.99 -7.55
N PRO A 279 -0.27 -8.73 -7.97
CA PRO A 279 0.78 -8.42 -8.96
C PRO A 279 2.18 -8.96 -8.60
N SER A 280 2.47 -9.04 -7.30
CA SER A 280 3.74 -9.54 -6.76
C SER A 280 3.75 -11.05 -6.49
N ASP A 281 2.65 -11.74 -6.77
CA ASP A 281 2.58 -13.19 -6.63
C ASP A 281 3.30 -13.88 -7.80
N PRO A 282 4.35 -14.67 -7.54
CA PRO A 282 5.07 -15.38 -8.59
C PRO A 282 4.36 -16.66 -9.05
N ARG A 283 3.35 -17.14 -8.30
CA ARG A 283 2.63 -18.37 -8.61
C ARG A 283 1.86 -18.23 -9.91
N ARG A 284 1.86 -19.28 -10.73
CA ARG A 284 1.22 -19.29 -12.05
C ARG A 284 -0.14 -19.99 -12.08
N PHE A 285 -0.43 -20.82 -11.08
CA PHE A 285 -1.67 -21.60 -10.95
C PHE A 285 -2.04 -22.36 -12.24
N GLN A 286 -1.04 -22.97 -12.88
CA GLN A 286 -1.23 -23.69 -14.14
C GLN A 286 -2.18 -24.88 -13.97
N GLU A 287 -2.14 -25.53 -12.81
CA GLU A 287 -3.02 -26.67 -12.49
C GLU A 287 -4.49 -26.25 -12.45
N LEU A 288 -4.80 -25.10 -11.85
CA LEU A 288 -6.16 -24.54 -11.87
C LEU A 288 -6.62 -24.23 -13.30
N ARG A 289 -5.75 -23.67 -14.14
CA ARG A 289 -6.06 -23.40 -15.56
C ARG A 289 -6.39 -24.67 -16.33
N THR A 290 -5.61 -25.72 -16.13
CA THR A 290 -5.82 -27.01 -16.83
C THR A 290 -7.05 -27.73 -16.32
N ARG A 291 -7.27 -27.75 -15.00
CA ARG A 291 -8.39 -28.46 -14.37
C ARG A 291 -9.74 -27.78 -14.58
N PHE A 292 -9.76 -26.45 -14.68
CA PHE A 292 -10.97 -25.66 -14.77
C PHE A 292 -10.92 -24.70 -15.96
N PRO A 293 -11.16 -25.17 -17.20
CA PRO A 293 -11.13 -24.33 -18.39
C PRO A 293 -12.17 -23.21 -18.40
N GLN A 294 -13.25 -23.34 -17.61
CA GLN A 294 -14.27 -22.32 -17.43
C GLN A 294 -13.85 -21.17 -16.50
N LEU A 295 -12.77 -21.32 -15.73
CA LEU A 295 -12.26 -20.28 -14.85
C LEU A 295 -11.49 -19.24 -15.68
N ALA A 296 -12.00 -18.01 -15.73
CA ALA A 296 -11.30 -16.91 -16.36
C ALA A 296 -10.12 -16.43 -15.48
N PHE A 297 -9.14 -15.77 -16.09
CA PHE A 297 -7.97 -15.24 -15.39
C PHE A 297 -7.73 -13.78 -15.75
N SER A 298 -7.43 -12.97 -14.74
CA SER A 298 -7.04 -11.55 -14.86
C SER A 298 -5.55 -11.37 -14.52
N ASP A 299 -4.86 -10.52 -15.29
CA ASP A 299 -3.48 -10.12 -15.01
C ASP A 299 -3.45 -8.75 -14.33
N ALA A 300 -3.07 -8.75 -13.05
CA ALA A 300 -3.01 -7.54 -12.24
C ALA A 300 -1.90 -6.55 -12.66
N ARG A 301 -1.05 -6.91 -13.63
CA ARG A 301 -0.05 -6.02 -14.24
C ARG A 301 -0.55 -5.30 -15.48
N GLN A 302 -1.66 -5.76 -16.08
CA GLN A 302 -2.21 -5.22 -17.32
C GLN A 302 -3.43 -4.33 -17.08
N GLU A 303 -4.26 -4.68 -16.09
CA GLU A 303 -5.45 -3.91 -15.73
C GLU A 303 -5.44 -3.53 -14.23
N SER A 304 -5.97 -2.36 -13.91
CA SER A 304 -6.15 -1.89 -12.53
C SER A 304 -7.19 -2.72 -11.79
N VAL A 305 -7.19 -2.60 -10.45
CA VAL A 305 -8.16 -3.33 -9.62
C VAL A 305 -9.59 -2.86 -9.86
N PHE A 306 -9.82 -1.56 -10.09
CA PHE A 306 -11.15 -1.03 -10.37
C PHE A 306 -11.67 -1.51 -11.74
N GLU A 307 -10.86 -1.44 -12.80
CA GLU A 307 -11.23 -1.96 -14.13
C GLU A 307 -11.60 -3.46 -14.08
N PHE A 308 -10.84 -4.23 -13.30
CA PHE A 308 -11.16 -5.64 -13.06
C PHE A 308 -12.51 -5.82 -12.35
N LEU A 309 -12.73 -5.09 -11.25
CA LEU A 309 -13.93 -5.23 -10.42
C LEU A 309 -15.21 -4.77 -11.12
N GLN A 310 -15.15 -3.76 -12.01
CA GLN A 310 -16.33 -3.29 -12.76
C GLN A 310 -17.04 -4.38 -13.59
N ARG A 311 -16.35 -5.46 -13.92
CA ARG A 311 -16.89 -6.60 -14.67
C ARG A 311 -17.57 -7.65 -13.81
N HIS A 312 -17.61 -7.47 -12.49
CA HIS A 312 -18.08 -8.46 -11.54
C HIS A 312 -19.19 -7.92 -10.65
N ASP A 313 -19.92 -8.83 -10.01
CA ASP A 313 -21.05 -8.53 -9.13
C ASP A 313 -20.71 -8.85 -7.67
N ALA A 314 -19.76 -9.76 -7.46
CA ALA A 314 -19.21 -10.11 -6.15
C ALA A 314 -17.68 -10.33 -6.18
N LEU A 315 -17.05 -10.19 -5.03
CA LEU A 315 -15.66 -10.51 -4.75
C LEU A 315 -15.58 -11.52 -3.60
N ILE A 316 -14.73 -12.55 -3.76
CA ILE A 316 -14.29 -13.43 -2.68
C ILE A 316 -12.77 -13.25 -2.53
N ALA A 317 -12.33 -12.92 -1.34
CA ALA A 317 -10.91 -12.75 -1.02
C ALA A 317 -10.64 -12.96 0.48
N ALA A 318 -9.37 -13.14 0.85
CA ALA A 318 -8.91 -13.09 2.24
C ALA A 318 -8.44 -11.64 2.57
N ASP A 319 -7.41 -11.46 3.38
CA ASP A 319 -6.88 -10.14 3.71
C ASP A 319 -6.34 -9.38 2.49
N THR A 320 -7.14 -8.43 1.99
CA THR A 320 -6.77 -7.55 0.89
C THR A 320 -7.49 -6.22 0.98
N SER A 321 -6.84 -5.14 0.53
CA SER A 321 -7.52 -3.84 0.45
C SER A 321 -8.72 -3.91 -0.50
N THR A 322 -8.65 -4.77 -1.53
CA THR A 322 -9.60 -4.96 -2.65
C THR A 322 -11.08 -5.05 -2.23
N HIS A 323 -11.34 -5.50 -1.01
CA HIS A 323 -12.68 -5.49 -0.42
C HIS A 323 -13.32 -4.09 -0.38
N LEU A 324 -12.54 -3.06 -0.05
CA LEU A 324 -13.02 -1.68 -0.02
C LEU A 324 -13.29 -1.16 -1.43
N GLU A 325 -12.39 -1.40 -2.38
CA GLU A 325 -12.61 -1.02 -3.78
C GLU A 325 -13.85 -1.71 -4.37
N ALA A 326 -14.06 -3.00 -4.07
CA ALA A 326 -15.23 -3.76 -4.51
C ALA A 326 -16.53 -3.18 -3.92
N THR A 327 -16.53 -2.92 -2.62
CA THR A 327 -17.69 -2.36 -1.92
C THR A 327 -18.03 -0.97 -2.46
N LEU A 328 -17.04 -0.10 -2.70
CA LEU A 328 -17.26 1.22 -3.31
C LEU A 328 -17.94 1.16 -4.70
N LEU A 329 -17.69 0.08 -5.44
CA LEU A 329 -18.32 -0.22 -6.73
C LEU A 329 -19.65 -0.99 -6.62
N ASN A 330 -20.19 -1.15 -5.40
CA ASN A 330 -21.43 -1.88 -5.13
C ASN A 330 -21.38 -3.38 -5.51
N LEU A 331 -20.19 -3.98 -5.45
CA LEU A 331 -20.06 -5.42 -5.44
C LEU A 331 -20.29 -5.93 -4.03
N VAL A 332 -20.89 -7.12 -3.92
CA VAL A 332 -20.85 -7.87 -2.66
C VAL A 332 -19.43 -8.33 -2.41
N SER A 333 -18.94 -8.15 -1.20
CA SER A 333 -17.61 -8.62 -0.82
C SER A 333 -17.69 -9.65 0.28
N LEU A 334 -17.15 -10.84 0.03
CA LEU A 334 -17.12 -11.97 0.94
C LEU A 334 -15.68 -12.24 1.37
N TYR A 335 -15.42 -12.12 2.67
CA TYR A 335 -14.14 -12.46 3.27
C TYR A 335 -14.10 -13.96 3.58
N TYR A 336 -13.16 -14.66 2.95
CA TYR A 336 -12.89 -16.07 3.20
C TYR A 336 -11.38 -16.31 3.21
N ARG A 337 -10.88 -16.91 4.30
CA ARG A 337 -9.45 -17.19 4.46
C ARG A 337 -9.09 -18.48 3.73
N PHE A 338 -8.18 -18.38 2.77
CA PHE A 338 -7.68 -19.53 2.01
C PHE A 338 -6.65 -20.37 2.80
N GLY A 339 -6.61 -20.30 4.13
CA GLY A 339 -5.67 -21.06 4.95
C GLY A 339 -5.74 -20.71 6.43
N GLN A 340 -5.05 -21.50 7.26
CA GLN A 340 -5.07 -21.35 8.72
C GLN A 340 -3.79 -20.72 9.31
N HIS A 341 -2.98 -20.05 8.49
CA HIS A 341 -1.75 -19.43 8.99
C HIS A 341 -2.08 -18.29 9.99
N GLY A 342 -1.32 -18.18 11.09
CA GLY A 342 -1.61 -17.25 12.19
C GLY A 342 -1.38 -15.76 11.90
N VAL A 343 -1.25 -15.36 10.64
CA VAL A 343 -1.06 -13.94 10.28
C VAL A 343 -2.42 -13.28 10.10
N ALA A 344 -2.49 -12.06 10.65
CA ALA A 344 -3.60 -11.11 10.70
C ALA A 344 -4.92 -11.61 10.10
N ASP A 345 -5.77 -12.10 10.98
CA ASP A 345 -7.18 -12.26 10.68
C ASP A 345 -7.85 -10.89 10.65
N ASP A 346 -8.48 -10.54 9.53
CA ASP A 346 -9.16 -9.26 9.31
C ASP A 346 -8.22 -8.07 9.59
N TYR A 347 -7.06 -8.08 8.92
CA TYR A 347 -5.97 -7.12 9.12
C TYR A 347 -6.42 -5.65 9.04
N TYR A 348 -7.42 -5.38 8.21
CA TYR A 348 -7.99 -4.06 7.99
C TYR A 348 -9.29 -3.82 8.79
N GLY A 349 -9.77 -4.78 9.58
CA GLY A 349 -11.01 -4.67 10.36
C GLY A 349 -12.27 -4.58 9.49
N TYR A 350 -12.21 -5.03 8.24
CA TYR A 350 -13.29 -4.95 7.28
C TYR A 350 -14.48 -5.81 7.67
N ALA A 351 -14.25 -7.03 8.13
CA ALA A 351 -15.33 -7.89 8.63
C ALA A 351 -15.87 -7.34 9.96
N ALA A 352 -14.98 -6.96 10.87
CA ALA A 352 -15.33 -6.44 12.19
C ALA A 352 -16.20 -5.17 12.14
N HIS A 353 -16.01 -4.30 11.15
CA HIS A 353 -16.79 -3.08 10.96
C HIS A 353 -17.88 -3.20 9.88
N GLY A 354 -18.21 -4.42 9.45
CA GLY A 354 -19.34 -4.67 8.56
C GLY A 354 -19.17 -4.16 7.12
N LEU A 355 -17.93 -3.92 6.67
CA LEU A 355 -17.65 -3.65 5.26
C LEU A 355 -18.00 -4.87 4.40
N VAL A 356 -17.65 -6.06 4.90
CA VAL A 356 -17.73 -7.33 4.18
C VAL A 356 -18.41 -8.38 5.05
N ASP A 357 -19.11 -9.32 4.41
CA ASP A 357 -19.58 -10.51 5.14
C ASP A 357 -18.46 -11.54 5.18
N ARG A 358 -18.41 -12.32 6.25
CA ARG A 358 -17.31 -13.25 6.52
C ARG A 358 -17.82 -14.68 6.54
N ALA A 359 -17.07 -15.58 5.90
CA ALA A 359 -17.27 -17.02 5.98
C ALA A 359 -16.06 -17.68 6.67
N PHE A 360 -16.33 -18.61 7.58
CA PHE A 360 -15.34 -19.42 8.29
C PHE A 360 -15.19 -20.83 7.70
N SER A 361 -16.09 -21.23 6.80
CA SER A 361 -16.03 -22.50 6.08
C SER A 361 -16.49 -22.34 4.62
N LEU A 362 -16.17 -23.32 3.77
CA LEU A 362 -16.65 -23.35 2.38
C LEU A 362 -18.18 -23.43 2.33
N ASP A 363 -18.81 -24.17 3.23
CA ASP A 363 -20.26 -24.29 3.28
C ASP A 363 -20.93 -22.95 3.63
N GLU A 364 -20.38 -22.23 4.61
CA GLU A 364 -20.84 -20.88 4.96
C GLU A 364 -20.60 -19.89 3.81
N LEU A 365 -19.45 -19.96 3.14
CA LEU A 365 -19.17 -19.17 1.94
C LEU A 365 -20.23 -19.43 0.85
N GLY A 366 -20.58 -20.70 0.64
CA GLY A 366 -21.62 -21.08 -0.30
C GLY A 366 -23.02 -20.65 0.13
N GLN A 367 -23.33 -20.62 1.42
CA GLN A 367 -24.60 -20.10 1.92
C GLN A 367 -24.72 -18.59 1.69
N LEU A 368 -23.69 -17.82 2.05
CA LEU A 368 -23.64 -16.37 1.80
C LEU A 368 -23.77 -16.06 0.31
N LEU A 369 -22.99 -16.74 -0.54
CA LEU A 369 -23.05 -16.53 -1.98
C LEU A 369 -24.43 -16.86 -2.56
N ARG A 370 -25.07 -17.95 -2.13
CA ARG A 370 -26.45 -18.28 -2.54
C ARG A 370 -27.45 -17.16 -2.20
N GLY A 371 -27.33 -16.55 -1.04
CA GLY A 371 -28.15 -15.40 -0.66
C GLY A 371 -28.02 -14.26 -1.68
N TYR A 372 -26.80 -13.93 -2.09
CA TYR A 372 -26.53 -12.86 -3.04
C TYR A 372 -26.81 -13.21 -4.51
N VAL A 373 -26.79 -14.49 -4.87
CA VAL A 373 -27.30 -14.98 -6.15
C VAL A 373 -28.83 -14.82 -6.23
N ALA A 374 -29.54 -15.00 -5.11
CA ALA A 374 -30.97 -14.77 -5.06
C ALA A 374 -31.31 -13.27 -5.08
N HIS A 375 -30.61 -12.47 -4.27
CA HIS A 375 -30.84 -11.03 -4.18
C HIS A 375 -29.59 -10.28 -3.69
N LYS A 376 -29.18 -9.26 -4.44
CA LYS A 376 -28.11 -8.33 -4.05
C LYS A 376 -28.71 -6.94 -3.73
N PRO A 377 -28.43 -6.38 -2.53
CA PRO A 377 -28.85 -5.02 -2.19
C PRO A 377 -28.27 -3.97 -3.15
N ALA A 378 -29.11 -3.03 -3.59
CA ALA A 378 -28.72 -1.96 -4.51
C ALA A 378 -27.81 -0.91 -3.83
N ASP A 379 -27.82 -0.83 -2.50
CA ASP A 379 -27.07 0.15 -1.72
C ASP A 379 -25.94 -0.47 -0.87
N HIS A 380 -25.46 -1.66 -1.25
CA HIS A 380 -24.37 -2.36 -0.56
C HIS A 380 -23.12 -1.48 -0.40
N TYR A 381 -22.87 -0.59 -1.37
CA TYR A 381 -21.76 0.36 -1.35
C TYR A 381 -21.73 1.27 -0.12
N ARG A 382 -22.87 1.53 0.53
CA ARG A 382 -22.96 2.39 1.72
C ARG A 382 -22.16 1.85 2.90
N ARG A 383 -21.88 0.54 2.93
CA ARG A 383 -20.98 -0.09 3.92
C ARG A 383 -19.57 0.52 3.92
N ALA A 384 -19.15 1.13 2.79
CA ALA A 384 -17.85 1.80 2.69
C ALA A 384 -17.80 3.19 3.34
N GLY A 385 -18.90 3.72 3.90
CA GLY A 385 -18.96 5.09 4.43
C GLY A 385 -17.95 5.39 5.55
N TYR A 386 -17.64 4.42 6.41
CA TYR A 386 -16.62 4.56 7.44
C TYR A 386 -15.19 4.70 6.86
N TYR A 387 -14.97 4.14 5.67
CA TYR A 387 -13.67 4.05 5.00
C TYR A 387 -13.46 5.11 3.92
N CYS A 388 -14.53 5.70 3.40
CA CYS A 388 -14.50 6.72 2.35
C CYS A 388 -15.39 7.90 2.73
N ALA A 389 -14.79 8.99 3.21
CA ALA A 389 -15.50 10.12 3.79
C ALA A 389 -16.32 10.95 2.79
N THR A 390 -16.04 10.84 1.50
CA THR A 390 -16.81 11.53 0.45
C THR A 390 -18.06 10.76 0.03
N LEU A 391 -18.27 9.55 0.53
CA LEU A 391 -19.41 8.73 0.16
C LEU A 391 -20.72 9.36 0.67
N GLY A 392 -21.69 9.57 -0.22
CA GLY A 392 -22.97 10.20 0.10
C GLY A 392 -22.90 11.71 0.32
N THR A 393 -21.76 12.35 0.04
CA THR A 393 -21.59 13.80 0.18
C THR A 393 -21.55 14.50 -1.18
N PRO A 394 -21.65 15.85 -1.24
CA PRO A 394 -21.48 16.59 -2.50
C PRO A 394 -20.11 16.39 -3.17
N ASP A 395 -19.11 15.94 -2.42
CA ASP A 395 -17.75 15.65 -2.91
C ASP A 395 -17.59 14.19 -3.37
N GLU A 396 -18.67 13.40 -3.44
CA GLU A 396 -18.60 12.03 -3.94
C GLU A 396 -18.07 11.97 -5.38
N GLY A 397 -17.00 11.19 -5.58
CA GLY A 397 -16.29 11.11 -6.86
C GLY A 397 -15.49 12.37 -7.21
N ARG A 398 -15.17 13.19 -6.20
CA ARG A 398 -14.34 14.41 -6.31
C ARG A 398 -13.25 14.47 -5.23
N SER A 399 -12.82 13.31 -4.73
CA SER A 399 -11.79 13.17 -3.70
C SER A 399 -10.47 13.83 -4.10
N GLN A 400 -10.07 13.74 -5.37
CA GLN A 400 -8.90 14.43 -5.93
C GLN A 400 -9.04 15.95 -5.81
N GLN A 401 -10.20 16.50 -6.19
CA GLN A 401 -10.44 17.94 -6.14
C GLN A 401 -10.44 18.45 -4.69
N LEU A 402 -11.05 17.68 -3.78
CA LEU A 402 -11.05 17.96 -2.35
C LEU A 402 -9.61 17.93 -1.78
N ALA A 403 -8.84 16.91 -2.11
CA ALA A 403 -7.43 16.80 -1.70
C ALA A 403 -6.57 17.95 -2.20
N LEU A 404 -6.76 18.37 -3.47
CA LEU A 404 -6.06 19.54 -4.03
C LEU A 404 -6.43 20.83 -3.31
N ARG A 405 -7.72 21.05 -3.04
CA ARG A 405 -8.20 22.23 -2.31
C ARG A 405 -7.56 22.33 -0.93
N GLU A 406 -7.56 21.24 -0.16
CA GLU A 406 -6.95 21.21 1.18
C GLU A 406 -5.44 21.41 1.12
N LEU A 407 -4.75 20.78 0.16
CA LEU A 407 -3.31 20.93 -0.03
C LEU A 407 -2.93 22.37 -0.43
N ASP A 408 -3.66 22.96 -1.37
CA ASP A 408 -3.42 24.33 -1.86
C ASP A 408 -3.64 25.35 -0.74
N ALA A 409 -4.72 25.20 0.03
CA ALA A 409 -5.00 26.03 1.19
C ALA A 409 -3.91 25.94 2.27
N TRP A 410 -3.40 24.72 2.52
CA TRP A 410 -2.30 24.51 3.48
C TRP A 410 -0.97 25.10 2.99
N LEU A 411 -0.63 24.91 1.71
CA LEU A 411 0.58 25.48 1.10
C LEU A 411 0.55 27.02 1.06
N ALA A 412 -0.62 27.63 0.85
CA ALA A 412 -0.79 29.08 0.82
C ALA A 412 -0.49 29.73 2.18
N LYS A 413 -0.73 29.02 3.28
CA LYS A 413 -0.41 29.46 4.66
C LYS A 413 1.06 29.25 5.04
N GLY A 414 1.92 28.90 4.08
CA GLY A 414 3.34 28.60 4.32
C GLY A 414 3.58 27.22 4.93
N GLY A 415 2.57 26.32 4.92
CA GLY A 415 2.69 24.97 5.46
C GLY A 415 2.89 24.90 6.98
N ALA A 416 2.67 26.01 7.70
CA ALA A 416 2.70 26.05 9.16
C ALA A 416 1.36 25.55 9.73
N ALA A 417 1.44 24.74 10.78
CA ALA A 417 0.30 24.25 11.55
C ALA A 417 -0.24 25.33 12.49
#